data_AF-A0A529VLV2-F1
#
_entry.id   AF-A0A529VLV2-F1
#
_cell.length_a   1.000
_cell.length_b   1.000
_cell.length_c   1.000
_cell.angle_alpha   90.00
_cell.angle_beta   90.00
_cell.angle_gamma   90.00
#
_symmetry.space_group_name_H-M   'P 1'
#
loop_
_entity.id
_entity.type
_entity.pdbx_description
1 polymer ?
#
loop_
_entity_poly.entity_id
_entity_poly.type
_entity_poly.pdbx_seq_one_letter_code
_entity_poly.pdbx_strand_id
1 'polypeptide(L)'
;VAIGIGATVFMDVWAIFLNKAFGLPRPNWGLVGRWVRHLPERVFHDDIGKAAPYAHEKALGWAFHYLVGILYGVILVMLTGAGWLAAPTFLPAFILGIVTVGAGWFLLAPGMG
;
A
#
# COMPACT_ATOMS: atom_id res chain seq x y z
N VAL A 1 -3.22 -12.27 8.27
CA VAL A 1 -3.62 -12.29 6.84
C VAL A 1 -4.96 -11.58 6.62
N ALA A 2 -6.08 -12.07 7.18
CA ALA A 2 -7.41 -11.48 6.95
C ALA A 2 -7.51 -9.97 7.27
N ILE A 3 -6.90 -9.53 8.38
CA ILE A 3 -6.85 -8.10 8.76
C ILE A 3 -6.21 -7.25 7.65
N GLY A 4 -5.06 -7.69 7.14
CA GLY A 4 -4.33 -6.98 6.10
C GLY A 4 -5.12 -6.91 4.79
N ILE A 5 -5.66 -8.05 4.33
CA ILE A 5 -6.53 -8.08 3.14
C ILE A 5 -7.74 -7.17 3.32
N GLY A 6 -8.42 -7.25 4.45
CA GLY A 6 -9.60 -6.43 4.75
C GLY A 6 -9.27 -4.93 4.76
N ALA A 7 -8.14 -4.54 5.35
CA ALA A 7 -7.67 -3.16 5.35
C ALA A 7 -7.34 -2.67 3.92
N THR A 8 -6.66 -3.50 3.12
CA THR A 8 -6.37 -3.19 1.71
C THR A 8 -7.63 -3.02 0.89
N VAL A 9 -8.58 -3.96 1.00
CA VAL A 9 -9.89 -3.88 0.31
C VAL A 9 -10.66 -2.64 0.75
N PHE A 10 -10.66 -2.31 2.05
CA PHE A 10 -11.31 -1.10 2.55
C PHE A 10 -10.71 0.16 1.91
N MET A 11 -9.38 0.23 1.81
CA MET A 11 -8.69 1.34 1.13
C MET A 11 -9.06 1.41 -0.37
N ASP A 12 -9.16 0.28 -1.06
CA ASP A 12 -9.55 0.22 -2.47
C ASP A 12 -10.99 0.74 -2.67
N VAL A 13 -11.92 0.28 -1.81
CA VAL A 13 -13.32 0.75 -1.81
C VAL A 13 -13.38 2.24 -1.49
N TRP A 14 -12.59 2.71 -0.53
CA TRP A 14 -12.52 4.13 -0.19
C TRP A 14 -12.00 4.97 -1.35
N ALA A 15 -10.96 4.52 -2.06
CA ALA A 15 -10.45 5.19 -3.26
C ALA A 15 -11.50 5.24 -4.39
N ILE A 16 -12.29 4.17 -4.56
CA ILE A 16 -13.41 4.15 -5.51
C ILE A 16 -14.49 5.17 -5.10
N PHE A 17 -14.85 5.21 -3.82
CA PHE A 17 -15.81 6.18 -3.31
C PHE A 17 -15.33 7.61 -3.54
N LEU A 18 -14.09 7.93 -3.16
CA LEU A 18 -13.51 9.26 -3.35
C LEU A 18 -13.47 9.68 -4.82
N ASN A 19 -13.15 8.75 -5.71
CA ASN A 19 -13.16 9.01 -7.14
C ASN A 19 -14.58 9.29 -7.66
N LYS A 20 -15.58 8.52 -7.25
CA LYS A 20 -16.96 8.68 -7.71
C LYS A 20 -17.67 9.89 -7.10
N ALA A 21 -17.42 10.18 -5.82
CA ALA A 21 -18.10 11.25 -5.10
C ALA A 21 -17.42 12.61 -5.28
N PHE A 22 -16.08 12.65 -5.42
CA PHE A 22 -15.30 13.88 -5.44
C PHE A 22 -14.37 14.03 -6.65
N GLY A 23 -14.34 13.06 -7.57
CA GLY A 23 -13.50 13.12 -8.77
C GLY A 23 -11.99 12.93 -8.51
N LEU A 24 -11.59 12.54 -7.30
CA LEU A 24 -10.18 12.36 -6.96
C LEU A 24 -9.55 11.21 -7.77
N PRO A 25 -8.30 11.34 -8.24
CA PRO A 25 -7.64 10.28 -9.01
C PRO A 25 -7.43 9.03 -8.14
N ARG A 26 -7.58 7.86 -8.76
CA ARG A 26 -7.33 6.58 -8.11
C ARG A 26 -5.84 6.22 -8.18
N PRO A 27 -5.32 5.43 -7.24
CA PRO A 27 -3.96 4.89 -7.32
C PRO A 27 -3.72 4.16 -8.65
N ASN A 28 -2.59 4.44 -9.29
CA ASN A 28 -2.15 3.73 -10.49
C ASN A 28 -1.21 2.59 -10.12
N TRP A 29 -1.79 1.42 -9.86
CA TRP A 29 -1.01 0.22 -9.54
C TRP A 29 -0.06 -0.23 -10.66
N GLY A 30 -0.25 0.22 -11.90
CA GLY A 30 0.74 -0.03 -12.97
C GLY A 30 2.08 0.65 -12.69
N LEU A 31 2.06 1.93 -12.30
CA LEU A 31 3.29 2.67 -11.97
C LEU A 31 3.96 2.11 -10.72
N VAL A 32 3.18 1.69 -9.72
CA VAL A 32 3.71 0.99 -8.55
C VAL A 32 4.40 -0.31 -8.97
N GLY A 33 3.82 -1.09 -9.87
CA GLY A 33 4.47 -2.29 -10.39
C GLY A 33 5.74 -2.00 -11.19
N ARG A 34 5.77 -0.91 -11.96
CA ARG A 34 6.99 -0.46 -12.63
C ARG A 34 8.07 -0.11 -11.62
N TRP A 35 7.72 0.63 -10.57
CA TRP A 35 8.62 0.94 -9.46
C TRP A 35 9.16 -0.34 -8.80
N VAL A 36 8.30 -1.29 -8.45
CA VAL A 36 8.71 -2.58 -7.86
C VAL A 36 9.67 -3.33 -8.78
N ARG A 37 9.44 -3.33 -10.09
CA ARG A 37 10.35 -3.96 -11.06
C ARG A 37 11.72 -3.29 -11.09
N HIS A 38 11.81 -1.98 -10.86
CA HIS A 38 13.06 -1.21 -10.93
C HIS A 38 13.74 -1.00 -9.56
N LEU A 39 13.13 -1.46 -8.47
CA LEU A 39 13.69 -1.39 -7.12
C LEU A 39 15.15 -1.88 -7.01
N PRO A 40 15.56 -2.99 -7.66
CA PRO A 40 16.94 -3.46 -7.59
C PRO A 40 17.95 -2.47 -8.19
N GLU A 41 17.54 -1.71 -9.21
CA GLU A 41 18.40 -0.75 -9.89
C GLU A 41 18.36 0.64 -9.23
N ARG A 42 17.19 1.08 -8.79
CA ARG A 42 16.97 2.43 -8.24
C ARG A 42 15.69 2.47 -7.40
N VAL A 43 15.80 3.03 -6.20
CA VAL A 43 14.64 3.23 -5.30
C VAL A 43 13.92 4.55 -5.59
N PHE A 44 14.66 5.63 -5.85
CA PHE A 44 14.12 6.97 -6.06
C PHE A 44 14.29 7.42 -7.52
N HIS A 45 13.18 7.64 -8.21
CA HIS A 45 13.14 8.07 -9.61
C HIS A 45 12.73 9.54 -9.70
N ASP A 46 13.22 10.26 -10.72
CA ASP A 46 12.72 11.61 -11.03
C ASP A 46 11.30 11.56 -11.63
N ASP A 47 11.01 10.47 -12.37
CA ASP A 47 9.71 10.17 -12.97
C ASP A 47 9.67 8.69 -13.36
N ILE A 48 8.94 7.88 -12.60
CA ILE A 48 8.81 6.44 -12.85
C ILE A 48 8.10 6.16 -14.17
N GLY A 49 7.26 7.08 -14.67
CA GLY A 49 6.58 6.97 -15.95
C GLY A 49 7.54 6.88 -17.14
N LYS A 50 8.79 7.36 -16.97
CA LYS A 50 9.85 7.28 -17.99
C LYS A 50 10.74 6.04 -17.88
N ALA A 51 10.66 5.28 -16.78
CA ALA A 51 11.39 4.03 -16.64
C ALA A 51 10.88 2.99 -17.67
N ALA A 52 11.73 2.02 -18.02
CA ALA A 52 11.40 1.03 -19.05
C ALA A 52 10.11 0.27 -18.67
N PRO A 53 9.16 0.11 -19.61
CA PRO A 53 7.91 -0.56 -19.30
C PRO A 53 8.09 -2.07 -19.09
N TYR A 54 7.25 -2.64 -18.25
CA TYR A 54 7.13 -4.07 -17.99
C TYR A 54 5.70 -4.56 -18.28
N ALA A 55 5.58 -5.66 -19.02
CA ALA A 55 4.29 -6.16 -19.51
C ALA A 55 3.27 -6.47 -18.39
N HIS A 56 3.75 -6.84 -17.19
CA HIS A 56 2.89 -7.23 -16.07
C HIS A 56 2.89 -6.21 -14.93
N GLU A 57 3.21 -4.94 -15.21
CA GLU A 57 3.19 -3.82 -14.25
C GLU A 57 1.97 -3.82 -13.35
N LYS A 58 0.77 -3.86 -13.93
CA LYS A 58 -0.48 -3.79 -13.17
C LYS A 58 -0.62 -4.96 -12.20
N ALA A 59 -0.30 -6.18 -12.66
CA ALA A 59 -0.39 -7.37 -11.82
C ALA A 59 0.64 -7.32 -10.68
N LEU A 60 1.87 -6.92 -10.98
CA LEU A 60 2.94 -6.77 -10.00
C LEU A 60 2.61 -5.72 -8.94
N GLY A 61 2.08 -4.57 -9.34
CA GLY A 61 1.69 -3.52 -8.40
C GLY A 61 0.52 -3.90 -7.51
N TRP A 62 -0.50 -4.59 -8.05
CA TRP A 62 -1.58 -5.14 -7.22
C TRP A 62 -1.07 -6.20 -6.24
N ALA A 63 -0.21 -7.11 -6.70
CA ALA A 63 0.40 -8.13 -5.83
C ALA A 63 1.20 -7.47 -4.70
N PHE A 64 2.01 -6.45 -5.02
CA PHE A 64 2.77 -5.70 -4.03
C PHE A 64 1.87 -4.95 -3.04
N HIS A 65 0.80 -4.30 -3.51
CA HIS A 65 -0.19 -3.62 -2.65
C HIS A 65 -0.80 -4.57 -1.61
N TYR A 66 -1.27 -5.74 -2.04
CA TYR A 66 -1.84 -6.74 -1.13
C TYR A 66 -0.79 -7.38 -0.23
N LEU A 67 0.42 -7.61 -0.73
CA LEU A 67 1.54 -8.10 0.08
C LEU A 67 1.86 -7.13 1.22
N VAL A 68 2.02 -5.84 0.93
CA VAL A 68 2.31 -4.80 1.93
C VAL A 68 1.17 -4.69 2.95
N GLY A 69 -0.09 -4.72 2.50
CA GLY A 69 -1.24 -4.74 3.41
C GLY A 69 -1.26 -5.95 4.35
N ILE A 70 -0.99 -7.15 3.81
CA ILE A 70 -0.85 -8.38 4.62
C ILE A 70 0.27 -8.26 5.63
N LEU A 71 1.44 -7.74 5.23
CA LEU A 71 2.58 -7.53 6.12
C LEU A 71 2.23 -6.58 7.26
N TYR A 72 1.57 -5.46 6.99
CA TYR A 72 1.11 -4.56 8.06
C TYR A 72 0.10 -5.24 8.99
N GLY A 73 -0.86 -6.00 8.47
CA GLY A 73 -1.78 -6.77 9.30
C GLY A 73 -1.08 -7.80 10.19
N VAL A 74 0.00 -8.43 9.73
CA VAL A 74 0.84 -9.32 10.53
C VAL A 74 1.63 -8.54 11.58
N ILE A 75 2.26 -7.43 11.19
CA ILE A 75 3.02 -6.55 12.10
C ILE A 75 2.13 -6.06 13.25
N LEU A 76 0.89 -5.67 12.97
CA LEU A 76 -0.06 -5.25 14.01
C LEU A 76 -0.18 -6.31 15.10
N VAL A 77 -0.47 -7.56 14.72
CA VAL A 77 -0.68 -8.68 15.64
C VAL A 77 0.62 -9.06 16.35
N MET A 78 1.77 -8.96 15.69
CA MET A 78 3.07 -9.19 16.34
C MET A 78 3.35 -8.15 17.43
N LEU A 79 2.98 -6.89 17.19
CA LEU A 79 3.21 -5.80 18.15
C LEU A 79 2.21 -5.81 19.31
N THR A 80 0.95 -6.18 19.07
CA THR A 80 -0.12 -6.16 20.09
C THR A 80 -0.34 -7.51 20.78
N GLY A 81 0.18 -8.59 20.20
CA GLY A 81 -0.02 -9.96 20.66
C GLY A 81 -1.37 -10.56 20.24
N ALA A 82 -1.47 -11.89 20.33
CA ALA A 82 -2.67 -12.62 19.93
C ALA A 82 -3.93 -12.24 20.74
N GLY A 83 -3.78 -11.75 21.97
CA GLY A 83 -4.90 -11.29 22.81
C GLY A 83 -5.66 -10.11 22.18
N TRP A 84 -5.00 -9.27 21.38
CA TRP A 84 -5.66 -8.18 20.65
C TRP A 84 -6.66 -8.70 19.61
N LEU A 85 -6.48 -9.90 19.06
CA LEU A 85 -7.46 -10.50 18.15
C LEU A 85 -8.78 -10.84 18.85
N ALA A 86 -8.73 -11.18 20.14
CA ALA A 86 -9.92 -11.51 20.93
C ALA A 86 -10.66 -10.25 21.43
N ALA A 87 -9.91 -9.18 21.70
CA ALA A 87 -10.42 -7.91 22.19
C ALA A 87 -9.70 -6.73 21.50
N PRO A 88 -10.03 -6.44 20.23
CA PRO A 88 -9.32 -5.42 19.47
C PRO A 88 -9.59 -4.02 20.03
N THR A 89 -8.52 -3.28 20.25
CA THR A 89 -8.57 -1.86 20.63
C THR A 89 -8.14 -0.97 19.46
N PHE A 90 -8.67 0.25 19.42
CA PHE A 90 -8.47 1.18 18.30
C PHE A 90 -7.02 1.68 18.19
N LEU A 91 -6.40 2.06 19.32
CA LEU A 91 -5.17 2.84 19.33
C LEU A 91 -4.00 2.17 18.56
N PRO A 92 -3.69 0.88 18.73
CA PRO A 92 -2.61 0.24 17.98
C PRO A 92 -2.86 0.20 16.46
N ALA A 93 -4.10 -0.09 16.05
CA ALA A 93 -4.48 -0.11 14.65
C ALA A 93 -4.41 1.30 14.03
N PHE A 94 -4.80 2.33 14.79
CA PHE A 94 -4.70 3.72 14.37
C PHE A 94 -3.24 4.16 14.19
N ILE A 95 -2.39 3.89 15.17
CA ILE A 95 -0.94 4.22 15.10
C ILE A 95 -0.32 3.54 13.89
N LEU A 96 -0.56 2.24 13.69
CA LEU A 96 -0.02 1.54 12.54
C LEU A 96 -0.57 2.10 11.23
N GLY A 97 -1.86 2.48 11.20
CA GLY A 97 -2.47 3.18 10.07
C GLY A 97 -1.70 4.45 9.69
N ILE A 98 -1.34 5.29 10.66
CA ILE A 98 -0.51 6.49 10.42
C ILE A 98 0.88 6.13 9.88
N VAL A 99 1.50 5.07 10.39
CA VAL A 99 2.79 4.56 9.87
C VAL A 99 2.67 4.16 8.39
N THR A 100 1.57 3.52 7.98
CA THR A 100 1.35 3.15 6.57
C THR A 100 1.21 4.38 5.66
N VAL A 101 0.59 5.45 6.14
CA VAL A 101 0.52 6.74 5.43
C VAL A 101 1.93 7.32 5.25
N GLY A 102 2.75 7.25 6.30
CA GLY A 102 4.15 7.64 6.25
C GLY A 102 4.95 6.87 5.19
N ALA A 103 4.76 5.55 5.07
CA ALA A 103 5.41 4.77 4.00
C ALA A 103 4.99 5.25 2.60
N GLY A 104 3.73 5.64 2.42
CA GLY A 104 3.25 6.29 1.19
C GLY A 104 3.98 7.60 0.91
N TRP A 105 4.04 8.50 1.88
CA TRP A 105 4.59 9.86 1.70
C TRP A 105 6.11 9.93 1.62
N PHE A 106 6.83 9.09 2.36
CA PHE A 106 8.29 9.21 2.50
C PHE A 106 9.09 8.16 1.73
N LEU A 107 8.44 7.09 1.24
CA LEU A 107 9.11 6.05 0.46
C LEU A 107 8.49 5.93 -0.93
N LEU A 108 7.19 5.63 -1.01
CA LEU A 108 6.58 5.30 -2.29
C LEU A 108 6.42 6.53 -3.20
N ALA A 109 5.91 7.65 -2.67
CA ALA A 109 5.73 8.87 -3.47
C ALA A 109 7.08 9.45 -3.97
N PRO A 110 8.11 9.65 -3.13
CA PRO A 110 9.43 10.07 -3.62
C PRO A 110 10.10 9.00 -4.49
N GLY A 111 9.78 7.72 -4.24
CA GLY A 111 10.28 6.60 -5.03
C GLY A 111 9.83 6.65 -6.49
N MET A 112 8.60 7.11 -6.72
CA MET A 112 8.00 7.20 -8.05
C MET A 112 8.31 8.51 -8.79
N GLY A 113 8.73 9.57 -8.08
CA GLY A 113 8.97 10.88 -8.69
C GLY A 113 7.72 11.73 -8.81
#